data_AF-A0A3B9Y7I7-F1
#
_entry.id   AF-A0A3B9Y7I7-F1
#
_cell.length_a   1.000
_cell.length_b   1.000
_cell.length_c   1.000
_cell.angle_alpha   90.00
_cell.angle_beta   90.00
_cell.angle_gamma   90.00
#
_symmetry.space_group_name_H-M   'P 1'
#
loop_
_entity.id
_entity.type
_entity.pdbx_description
1 polymer ?
#
loop_
_entity_poly.entity_id
_entity_poly.type
_entity_poly.pdbx_seq_one_letter_code
_entity_poly.pdbx_strand_id
1 'polypeptide(L)'
;MIAKCLEPVGRWFFPPENEAITTYLIWITFMKNIVHLIYMVWQKGLYPAPKPLPRTRSFWIAFGLVTLAVLAYIIYFSIFLTAKQDAFKTNGEDLGIMDQAIWSLLHGSMLHQTICNSLTDTNCYGLDGIYRFAIHFEPILFPISLLYLIWSDPKALMILQVLVVASGAFPAFWLARLRLQNAWAAVPFALLYLLYPAQQYAVNYDFHAVTLTIALLLFALYFLYTRKTLWFFVFVILCLACKEEIAGVVVMLGLWTLLLQRRWRVGLGLIALAFCWTAIGLIVIHYASPVGHSLLTSRYSYLGNSPVQVALTILTHPIGNHQRARAGAKPQALLAPASGAGGLSPAAGSLGTGASFAHTRPELGSVPIQICTAAASSTTRRSFRS
;
A
#
# COMPACT_ATOMS: atom_id res chain seq x y z
N MET A 1 17.36 -47.41 -50.64
CA MET A 1 16.06 -47.53 -49.95
C MET A 1 16.07 -48.88 -49.26
N ILE A 2 16.12 -49.05 -47.95
CA ILE A 2 15.74 -48.23 -46.80
C ILE A 2 16.78 -48.48 -45.69
N ALA A 3 17.28 -47.40 -45.10
CA ALA A 3 18.05 -47.40 -43.86
C ALA A 3 17.28 -46.57 -42.84
N LYS A 4 17.51 -46.87 -41.56
CA LYS A 4 17.11 -46.13 -40.35
C LYS A 4 15.68 -46.33 -39.87
N CYS A 5 15.56 -47.05 -38.76
CA CYS A 5 14.88 -46.57 -37.56
C CYS A 5 15.21 -47.53 -36.41
N LEU A 6 16.02 -47.06 -35.45
CA LEU A 6 16.03 -47.39 -34.01
C LEU A 6 17.37 -46.90 -33.42
N GLU A 7 17.37 -45.68 -32.88
CA GLU A 7 18.40 -45.18 -31.98
C GLU A 7 17.74 -44.71 -30.66
N PRO A 8 18.44 -44.82 -29.51
CA PRO A 8 17.88 -44.57 -28.19
C PRO A 8 17.96 -43.10 -27.76
N VAL A 9 16.93 -42.65 -27.07
CA VAL A 9 16.89 -41.37 -26.35
C VAL A 9 17.72 -41.50 -25.07
N GLY A 10 18.89 -40.86 -25.03
CA GLY A 10 19.74 -40.87 -23.86
C GLY A 10 21.01 -40.06 -24.02
N ARG A 11 20.89 -38.73 -24.16
CA ARG A 11 21.96 -37.74 -23.94
C ARG A 11 21.34 -36.34 -23.87
N TRP A 12 20.96 -35.92 -22.66
CA TRP A 12 20.81 -34.49 -22.37
C TRP A 12 22.12 -33.99 -21.76
N PHE A 13 22.70 -33.02 -22.46
CA PHE A 13 23.91 -32.25 -22.21
C PHE A 13 24.27 -32.01 -20.73
N PHE A 14 25.40 -32.56 -20.30
CA PHE A 14 26.29 -31.87 -19.36
C PHE A 14 27.37 -31.17 -20.20
N PRO A 15 27.62 -29.86 -20.01
CA PRO A 15 28.76 -29.21 -20.67
C PRO A 15 30.07 -29.80 -20.12
N PRO A 16 31.14 -29.86 -20.91
CA PRO A 16 32.43 -30.39 -20.46
C PRO A 16 32.93 -29.63 -19.23
N GLU A 17 33.58 -30.31 -18.28
CA GLU A 17 33.98 -29.79 -16.95
C GLU A 17 34.70 -28.41 -16.99
N ASN A 18 35.36 -28.09 -18.11
CA ASN A 18 36.06 -26.82 -18.33
C ASN A 18 35.14 -25.60 -18.56
N GLU A 19 33.92 -25.78 -19.07
CA GLU A 19 32.95 -24.69 -19.32
C GLU A 19 32.22 -24.26 -18.03
N ALA A 20 31.97 -25.21 -17.12
CA ALA A 20 31.42 -24.91 -15.81
C ALA A 20 32.39 -24.06 -14.98
N ILE A 21 33.68 -24.42 -14.98
CA ILE A 21 34.72 -23.69 -14.24
C ILE A 21 34.87 -22.25 -14.76
N THR A 22 34.88 -22.04 -16.08
CA THR A 22 34.97 -20.69 -16.67
C THR A 22 33.73 -19.85 -16.33
N THR A 23 32.53 -20.43 -16.38
CA THR A 23 31.29 -19.73 -15.99
C THR A 23 31.29 -19.33 -14.51
N TYR A 24 31.76 -20.21 -13.62
CA TYR A 24 31.90 -19.92 -12.19
C TYR A 24 32.94 -18.82 -11.92
N LEU A 25 34.08 -18.84 -12.62
CA LEU A 25 35.12 -17.81 -12.49
C LEU A 25 34.65 -16.44 -12.98
N ILE A 26 33.87 -16.39 -14.06
CA ILE A 26 33.24 -15.15 -14.56
C ILE A 26 32.26 -14.61 -13.51
N TRP A 27 31.41 -15.47 -12.92
CA TRP A 27 30.48 -15.08 -11.87
C TRP A 27 31.17 -14.59 -10.61
N ILE A 28 32.23 -15.26 -10.14
CA ILE A 28 33.01 -14.85 -8.98
C ILE A 28 33.69 -13.50 -9.24
N THR A 29 34.23 -13.30 -10.44
CA THR A 29 34.89 -12.05 -10.82
C THR A 29 33.89 -10.90 -10.94
N PHE A 30 32.72 -11.15 -11.52
CA PHE A 30 31.61 -10.20 -11.58
C PHE A 30 31.11 -9.82 -10.18
N MET A 31 30.91 -10.80 -9.30
CA MET A 31 30.51 -10.56 -7.91
C MET A 31 31.59 -9.81 -7.12
N LYS A 32 32.87 -10.15 -7.30
CA LYS A 32 33.99 -9.41 -6.70
C LYS A 32 34.03 -7.96 -7.19
N ASN A 33 33.82 -7.71 -8.48
CA ASN A 33 33.77 -6.36 -9.03
C ASN A 33 32.57 -5.56 -8.51
N ILE A 34 31.41 -6.18 -8.33
CA ILE A 34 30.24 -5.55 -7.69
C ILE A 34 30.53 -5.23 -6.23
N VAL A 35 31.06 -6.18 -5.46
CA VAL A 35 31.41 -5.98 -4.05
C VAL A 35 32.50 -4.90 -3.92
N HIS A 36 33.48 -4.89 -4.80
CA HIS A 36 34.54 -3.88 -4.82
C HIS A 36 33.99 -2.51 -5.24
N LEU A 37 33.03 -2.43 -6.18
CA LEU A 37 32.34 -1.19 -6.53
C LEU A 37 31.55 -0.66 -5.34
N ILE A 38 30.74 -1.53 -4.70
CA ILE A 38 29.99 -1.21 -3.47
C ILE A 38 30.96 -0.74 -2.38
N TYR A 39 32.10 -1.40 -2.20
CA TYR A 39 33.13 -1.07 -1.21
C TYR A 39 33.83 0.27 -1.51
N MET A 40 34.23 0.54 -2.76
CA MET A 40 34.82 1.84 -3.13
C MET A 40 33.82 2.98 -2.96
N VAL A 41 32.57 2.73 -3.34
CA VAL A 41 31.47 3.67 -3.20
C VAL A 41 31.16 3.90 -1.70
N TRP A 42 31.21 2.86 -0.89
CA TRP A 42 31.08 2.90 0.58
C TRP A 42 32.22 3.68 1.27
N GLN A 43 33.47 3.52 0.83
CA GLN A 43 34.62 4.21 1.40
C GLN A 43 34.58 5.73 1.22
N LYS A 44 34.01 6.23 0.12
CA LYS A 44 34.00 7.67 -0.20
C LYS A 44 32.97 8.51 0.56
N GLY A 45 32.13 7.91 1.43
CA GLY A 45 31.06 8.65 2.11
C GLY A 45 30.03 9.19 1.12
N LEU A 46 29.24 8.27 0.56
CA LEU A 46 28.40 8.42 -0.64
C LEU A 46 27.53 9.69 -0.79
N TYR A 47 27.09 10.32 0.31
CA TYR A 47 26.09 11.39 0.26
C TYR A 47 26.42 12.52 1.24
N PRO A 48 27.37 13.42 0.91
CA PRO A 48 27.50 14.67 1.63
C PRO A 48 26.21 15.48 1.51
N ALA A 49 25.95 16.34 2.49
CA ALA A 49 24.81 17.25 2.42
C ALA A 49 24.89 18.07 1.11
N PRO A 50 23.79 18.20 0.35
CA PRO A 50 23.82 18.96 -0.89
C PRO A 50 24.12 20.43 -0.59
N LYS A 51 24.87 21.08 -1.50
CA LYS A 51 25.05 22.53 -1.43
C LYS A 51 23.70 23.21 -1.67
N PRO A 52 23.31 24.23 -0.87
CA PRO A 52 22.09 24.97 -1.11
C PRO A 52 22.19 25.73 -2.43
N LEU A 53 21.11 25.72 -3.21
CA LEU A 53 21.03 26.39 -4.51
C LEU A 53 20.21 27.68 -4.41
N PRO A 54 20.66 28.80 -4.99
CA PRO A 54 19.99 30.10 -4.87
C PRO A 54 18.61 30.12 -5.53
N ARG A 55 17.66 30.85 -4.93
CA ARG A 55 16.29 31.03 -5.45
C ARG A 55 16.26 32.15 -6.50
N THR A 56 16.81 31.89 -7.67
CA THR A 56 16.84 32.83 -8.81
C THR A 56 15.46 33.02 -9.45
N ARG A 57 15.33 33.97 -10.39
CA ARG A 57 14.09 34.14 -11.20
C ARG A 57 13.67 32.83 -11.89
N SER A 58 14.63 32.12 -12.49
CA SER A 58 14.37 30.82 -13.14
C SER A 58 13.83 29.77 -12.17
N PHE A 59 14.28 29.78 -10.91
CA PHE A 59 13.73 28.91 -9.88
C PHE A 59 12.25 29.21 -9.63
N TRP A 60 11.87 30.48 -9.46
CA TRP A 60 10.49 30.86 -9.17
C TRP A 60 9.56 30.58 -10.34
N ILE A 61 10.01 30.78 -11.58
CA ILE A 61 9.24 30.42 -12.78
C ILE A 61 9.03 28.90 -12.84
N ALA A 62 10.09 28.10 -12.71
CA ALA A 62 10.00 26.65 -12.72
C ALA A 62 9.11 26.11 -11.58
N PHE A 63 9.26 26.67 -10.38
CA PHE A 63 8.42 26.33 -9.23
C PHE A 63 6.96 26.73 -9.43
N GLY A 64 6.70 27.89 -10.05
CA GLY A 64 5.36 28.33 -10.43
C GLY A 64 4.69 27.36 -11.40
N LEU A 65 5.43 26.86 -12.40
CA LEU A 65 4.92 25.83 -13.33
C LEU A 65 4.57 24.52 -12.62
N VAL A 66 5.44 24.06 -11.71
CA VAL A 66 5.15 22.86 -10.89
C VAL A 66 3.91 23.09 -10.02
N THR A 67 3.79 24.27 -9.41
CA THR A 67 2.63 24.63 -8.60
C THR A 67 1.35 24.65 -9.42
N LEU A 68 1.39 25.19 -10.64
CA LEU A 68 0.25 25.17 -11.56
C LEU A 68 -0.15 23.74 -11.93
N ALA A 69 0.80 22.85 -12.19
CA ALA A 69 0.54 21.44 -12.47
C ALA A 69 -0.07 20.72 -11.24
N VAL A 70 0.41 21.03 -10.03
CA VAL A 70 -0.17 20.53 -8.77
C VAL A 70 -1.61 21.00 -8.61
N LEU A 71 -1.89 22.28 -8.85
CA LEU A 71 -3.26 22.83 -8.77
C LEU A 71 -4.17 22.18 -9.81
N ALA A 72 -3.71 22.01 -11.05
CA ALA A 72 -4.47 21.32 -12.09
C ALA A 72 -4.79 19.87 -11.69
N TYR A 73 -3.81 19.14 -11.13
CA TYR A 73 -4.02 17.79 -10.61
C TYR A 73 -5.06 17.77 -9.49
N ILE A 74 -4.94 18.67 -8.52
CA ILE A 74 -5.87 18.77 -7.39
C ILE A 74 -7.28 19.04 -7.88
N ILE A 75 -7.46 20.03 -8.75
CA ILE A 75 -8.77 20.41 -9.30
C ILE A 75 -9.37 19.23 -10.07
N TYR A 76 -8.61 18.64 -10.98
CA TYR A 76 -9.07 17.52 -11.79
C TYR A 76 -9.50 16.31 -10.93
N PHE A 77 -8.61 15.81 -10.06
CA PHE A 77 -8.92 14.63 -9.27
C PHE A 77 -9.98 14.90 -8.21
N SER A 78 -10.04 16.10 -7.63
CA SER A 78 -11.12 16.44 -6.69
C SER A 78 -12.47 16.38 -7.40
N ILE A 79 -12.63 17.07 -8.54
CA ILE A 79 -13.89 17.05 -9.31
C ILE A 79 -14.24 15.63 -9.74
N PHE A 80 -13.27 14.89 -10.27
CA PHE A 80 -13.49 13.55 -10.78
C PHE A 80 -13.92 12.57 -9.67
N LEU A 81 -13.24 12.58 -8.53
CA LEU A 81 -13.54 11.70 -7.41
C LEU A 81 -14.87 12.06 -6.73
N THR A 82 -15.18 13.35 -6.57
CA THR A 82 -16.47 13.75 -6.00
C THR A 82 -17.62 13.41 -6.95
N ALA A 83 -17.43 13.57 -8.27
CA ALA A 83 -18.43 13.15 -9.25
C ALA A 83 -18.61 11.63 -9.28
N LYS A 84 -17.54 10.85 -9.08
CA LYS A 84 -17.60 9.38 -8.91
C LYS A 84 -18.44 9.02 -7.68
N GLN A 85 -18.25 9.72 -6.56
CA GLN A 85 -19.05 9.56 -5.34
C GLN A 85 -20.52 9.92 -5.58
N ASP A 86 -20.80 11.06 -6.22
CA ASP A 86 -22.16 11.51 -6.54
C ASP A 86 -22.90 10.57 -7.50
N ALA A 87 -22.15 9.88 -8.37
CA ALA A 87 -22.67 8.85 -9.26
C ALA A 87 -22.80 7.46 -8.61
N PHE A 88 -22.54 7.34 -7.30
CA PHE A 88 -22.53 6.07 -6.56
C PHE A 88 -21.60 5.00 -7.16
N LYS A 89 -20.44 5.43 -7.68
CA LYS A 89 -19.43 4.56 -8.31
C LYS A 89 -18.22 4.26 -7.41
N THR A 90 -18.35 4.47 -6.12
CA THR A 90 -17.33 4.19 -5.09
C THR A 90 -17.69 2.91 -4.32
N ASN A 91 -16.71 2.30 -3.66
CA ASN A 91 -16.89 1.01 -3.00
C ASN A 91 -17.23 1.20 -1.52
N GLY A 92 -18.29 0.52 -1.06
CA GLY A 92 -18.64 0.50 0.37
C GLY A 92 -17.58 -0.19 1.24
N GLU A 93 -16.96 -1.26 0.74
CA GLU A 93 -15.89 -2.01 1.44
C GLU A 93 -14.55 -1.26 1.49
N ASP A 94 -14.39 -0.20 0.72
CA ASP A 94 -13.17 0.62 0.77
C ASP A 94 -13.50 2.00 1.37
N LEU A 95 -14.22 2.84 0.63
CA LEU A 95 -14.56 4.20 1.07
C LEU A 95 -15.55 4.21 2.24
N GLY A 96 -16.61 3.40 2.17
CA GLY A 96 -17.66 3.38 3.19
C GLY A 96 -17.14 2.92 4.56
N ILE A 97 -16.28 1.89 4.56
CA ILE A 97 -15.55 1.44 5.75
C ILE A 97 -14.76 2.57 6.40
N MET A 98 -13.98 3.31 5.60
CA MET A 98 -13.14 4.39 6.12
C MET A 98 -13.97 5.56 6.63
N ASP A 99 -15.02 5.94 5.89
CA ASP A 99 -15.98 6.98 6.26
C ASP A 99 -16.64 6.67 7.61
N GLN A 100 -17.24 5.48 7.75
CA GLN A 100 -17.91 5.05 8.97
C GLN A 100 -16.95 4.98 10.16
N ALA A 101 -15.77 4.38 9.98
CA ALA A 101 -14.78 4.28 11.04
C ALA A 101 -14.35 5.66 11.54
N ILE A 102 -14.02 6.59 10.63
CA ILE A 102 -13.60 7.94 10.98
C ILE A 102 -14.74 8.73 11.63
N TRP A 103 -15.95 8.65 11.08
CA TRP A 103 -17.13 9.31 11.64
C TRP A 103 -17.42 8.84 13.08
N SER A 104 -17.26 7.54 13.34
CA SER A 104 -17.55 6.94 14.64
C SER A 104 -16.69 7.51 15.78
N LEU A 105 -15.44 7.92 15.49
CA LEU A 105 -14.53 8.52 16.47
C LEU A 105 -15.12 9.77 17.11
N LEU A 106 -15.78 10.60 16.31
CA LEU A 106 -16.43 11.83 16.79
C LEU A 106 -17.76 11.55 17.51
N HIS A 107 -18.31 10.35 17.36
CA HIS A 107 -19.62 9.95 17.89
C HIS A 107 -19.50 8.93 19.03
N GLY A 108 -18.35 8.89 19.71
CA GLY A 108 -18.14 8.12 20.93
C GLY A 108 -17.79 6.65 20.72
N SER A 109 -17.43 6.24 19.50
CA SER A 109 -16.98 4.88 19.21
C SER A 109 -15.60 4.84 18.55
N MET A 110 -14.80 3.84 18.89
CA MET A 110 -13.39 3.80 18.55
C MET A 110 -13.15 3.20 17.15
N LEU A 111 -13.14 4.00 16.10
CA LEU A 111 -12.90 3.55 14.71
C LEU A 111 -13.76 2.33 14.32
N HIS A 112 -15.04 2.37 14.66
CA HIS A 112 -15.95 1.24 14.50
C HIS A 112 -16.59 1.21 13.11
N GLN A 113 -16.69 0.01 12.54
CA GLN A 113 -17.24 -0.24 11.21
C GLN A 113 -18.16 -1.47 11.24
N THR A 114 -19.26 -1.40 10.51
CA THR A 114 -20.22 -2.51 10.33
C THR A 114 -20.30 -2.95 8.87
N ILE A 115 -19.78 -2.14 7.95
CA ILE A 115 -19.75 -2.49 6.52
C ILE A 115 -18.71 -3.59 6.33
N CYS A 116 -19.17 -4.77 5.93
CA CYS A 116 -18.31 -5.87 5.54
C CYS A 116 -19.11 -6.83 4.65
N ASN A 117 -18.43 -7.57 3.78
CA ASN A 117 -19.07 -8.56 2.92
C ASN A 117 -18.83 -9.97 3.45
N SER A 118 -19.85 -10.53 4.10
CA SER A 118 -19.73 -11.82 4.79
C SER A 118 -19.59 -13.02 3.85
N LEU A 119 -19.79 -12.84 2.54
CA LEU A 119 -19.69 -13.92 1.55
C LEU A 119 -18.26 -14.12 1.06
N THR A 120 -17.51 -13.02 0.87
CA THR A 120 -16.17 -13.08 0.26
C THR A 120 -15.08 -12.44 1.10
N ASP A 121 -15.43 -11.62 2.10
CA ASP A 121 -14.47 -10.92 2.92
C ASP A 121 -14.24 -11.60 4.28
N THR A 122 -12.98 -11.86 4.56
CA THR A 122 -12.47 -12.40 5.83
C THR A 122 -12.39 -11.34 6.92
N ASN A 123 -12.65 -10.08 6.58
CA ASN A 123 -12.72 -8.97 7.53
C ASN A 123 -14.05 -8.92 8.31
N CYS A 124 -15.03 -9.76 7.97
CA CYS A 124 -16.29 -9.86 8.70
C CYS A 124 -16.17 -10.76 9.93
N TYR A 125 -16.71 -10.30 11.06
CA TYR A 125 -16.81 -11.12 12.27
C TYR A 125 -18.26 -11.31 12.75
N GLY A 126 -19.12 -10.29 12.65
CA GLY A 126 -20.51 -10.36 13.07
C GLY A 126 -21.32 -9.12 12.69
N LEU A 127 -22.63 -9.15 12.98
CA LEU A 127 -23.56 -8.06 12.67
C LEU A 127 -23.27 -6.77 13.44
N ASP A 128 -22.66 -6.90 14.63
CA ASP A 128 -22.28 -5.76 15.46
C ASP A 128 -21.09 -4.98 14.91
N GLY A 129 -20.41 -5.48 13.87
CA GLY A 129 -19.22 -4.85 13.31
C GLY A 129 -17.94 -5.14 14.10
N ILE A 130 -16.88 -4.41 13.79
CA ILE A 130 -15.55 -4.52 14.41
C ILE A 130 -14.86 -3.16 14.45
N TYR A 131 -13.82 -3.05 15.29
CA TYR A 131 -12.90 -1.91 15.22
C TYR A 131 -11.97 -2.03 14.02
N ARG A 132 -11.69 -0.92 13.33
CA ARG A 132 -10.73 -0.85 12.23
C ARG A 132 -9.36 -1.39 12.62
N PHE A 133 -8.95 -1.13 13.86
CA PHE A 133 -7.72 -1.64 14.46
C PHE A 133 -7.64 -3.15 14.59
N ALA A 134 -8.75 -3.89 14.50
CA ALA A 134 -8.72 -5.35 14.39
C ALA A 134 -8.14 -5.84 13.06
N ILE A 135 -8.18 -5.00 12.01
CA ILE A 135 -7.68 -5.30 10.68
C ILE A 135 -6.34 -4.61 10.42
N HIS A 136 -6.30 -3.28 10.58
CA HIS A 136 -5.17 -2.43 10.22
C HIS A 136 -4.88 -1.42 11.32
N PHE A 137 -3.60 -1.16 11.57
CA PHE A 137 -3.16 -0.16 12.52
C PHE A 137 -2.83 1.15 11.80
N GLU A 138 -3.83 2.04 11.74
CA GLU A 138 -3.77 3.31 11.01
C GLU A 138 -4.04 4.53 11.94
N PRO A 139 -3.14 4.87 12.89
CA PRO A 139 -3.34 6.02 13.79
C PRO A 139 -3.51 7.38 13.09
N ILE A 140 -3.14 7.52 11.82
CA ILE A 140 -3.36 8.76 11.07
C ILE A 140 -4.86 9.12 10.97
N LEU A 141 -5.76 8.15 11.15
CA LEU A 141 -7.21 8.38 11.10
C LEU A 141 -7.71 9.29 12.23
N PHE A 142 -7.03 9.35 13.38
CA PHE A 142 -7.40 10.25 14.47
C PHE A 142 -7.35 11.73 14.08
N PRO A 143 -6.22 12.30 13.63
CA PRO A 143 -6.21 13.70 13.18
C PRO A 143 -7.07 13.92 11.94
N ILE A 144 -7.23 12.92 11.06
CA ILE A 144 -8.12 13.03 9.89
C ILE A 144 -9.59 13.15 10.32
N SER A 145 -10.00 12.48 11.39
CA SER A 145 -11.37 12.60 11.91
C SER A 145 -11.78 14.02 12.25
N LEU A 146 -10.83 14.90 12.60
CA LEU A 146 -11.13 16.29 12.89
C LEU A 146 -11.68 17.04 11.66
N LEU A 147 -11.44 16.56 10.43
CA LEU A 147 -12.06 17.13 9.23
C LEU A 147 -13.58 16.99 9.24
N TYR A 148 -14.12 15.97 9.90
CA TYR A 148 -15.55 15.71 9.94
C TYR A 148 -16.30 16.71 10.85
N LEU A 149 -15.57 17.43 11.72
CA LEU A 149 -16.13 18.59 12.43
C LEU A 149 -16.50 19.75 11.49
N ILE A 150 -15.82 19.84 10.35
CA ILE A 150 -16.06 20.87 9.33
C ILE A 150 -17.01 20.35 8.26
N TRP A 151 -16.74 19.13 7.76
CA TRP A 151 -17.52 18.50 6.71
C TRP A 151 -17.52 16.97 6.89
N SER A 152 -18.59 16.46 7.50
CA SER A 152 -18.86 15.03 7.67
C SER A 152 -19.38 14.40 6.37
N ASP A 153 -18.51 14.28 5.36
CA ASP A 153 -18.82 13.65 4.06
C ASP A 153 -17.57 12.91 3.53
N PRO A 154 -17.70 11.68 2.97
CA PRO A 154 -16.58 10.91 2.44
C PRO A 154 -15.77 11.64 1.37
N LYS A 155 -16.37 12.61 0.64
CA LYS A 155 -15.66 13.48 -0.30
C LYS A 155 -14.53 14.26 0.36
N ALA A 156 -14.67 14.64 1.63
CA ALA A 156 -13.62 15.31 2.38
C ALA A 156 -12.34 14.45 2.46
N LEU A 157 -12.50 13.14 2.66
CA LEU A 157 -11.37 12.19 2.68
C LEU A 157 -10.70 12.08 1.31
N MET A 158 -11.50 11.97 0.26
CA MET A 158 -10.99 11.89 -1.12
C MET A 158 -10.18 13.15 -1.48
N ILE A 159 -10.69 14.33 -1.15
CA ILE A 159 -10.01 15.60 -1.39
C ILE A 159 -8.73 15.69 -0.56
N LEU A 160 -8.76 15.29 0.72
CA LEU A 160 -7.55 15.23 1.54
C LEU A 160 -6.46 14.35 0.89
N GLN A 161 -6.82 13.15 0.45
CA GLN A 161 -5.89 12.25 -0.23
C GLN A 161 -5.29 12.90 -1.49
N VAL A 162 -6.12 13.55 -2.31
CA VAL A 162 -5.65 14.27 -3.50
C VAL A 162 -4.67 15.39 -3.14
N LEU A 163 -4.99 16.20 -2.14
CA LEU A 163 -4.13 17.30 -1.68
C LEU A 163 -2.77 16.79 -1.20
N VAL A 164 -2.78 15.78 -0.33
CA VAL A 164 -1.55 15.20 0.23
C VAL A 164 -0.72 14.55 -0.87
N VAL A 165 -1.32 13.72 -1.73
CA VAL A 165 -0.59 13.04 -2.81
C VAL A 165 -0.01 14.06 -3.79
N ALA A 166 -0.78 15.06 -4.22
CA ALA A 166 -0.28 16.08 -5.15
C ALA A 166 0.90 16.87 -4.57
N SER A 167 0.92 17.10 -3.25
CA SER A 167 2.02 17.80 -2.57
C SER A 167 3.38 17.12 -2.72
N GLY A 168 3.43 15.81 -3.01
CA GLY A 168 4.67 15.08 -3.27
C GLY A 168 5.42 15.56 -4.52
N ALA A 169 4.78 16.29 -5.43
CA ALA A 169 5.47 16.92 -6.56
C ALA A 169 6.53 17.94 -6.11
N PHE A 170 6.34 18.57 -4.94
CA PHE A 170 7.29 19.55 -4.40
C PHE A 170 8.62 18.92 -3.96
N PRO A 171 8.66 17.89 -3.09
CA PRO A 171 9.92 17.21 -2.77
C PRO A 171 10.50 16.50 -4.00
N ALA A 172 9.70 16.03 -4.96
CA ALA A 172 10.21 15.53 -6.24
C ALA A 172 11.02 16.60 -6.99
N PHE A 173 10.44 17.80 -7.16
CA PHE A 173 11.10 18.95 -7.77
C PHE A 173 12.36 19.36 -6.99
N TRP A 174 12.29 19.48 -5.66
CA TRP A 174 13.43 19.93 -4.88
C TRP A 174 14.57 18.92 -4.88
N LEU A 175 14.29 17.62 -4.76
CA LEU A 175 15.29 16.56 -4.85
C LEU A 175 15.97 16.56 -6.23
N ALA A 176 15.18 16.59 -7.31
CA ALA A 176 15.72 16.63 -8.67
C ALA A 176 16.57 17.90 -8.90
N ARG A 177 16.12 19.06 -8.42
CA ARG A 177 16.89 20.31 -8.52
C ARG A 177 18.22 20.23 -7.76
N LEU A 178 18.22 19.67 -6.55
CA LEU A 178 19.44 19.49 -5.78
C LEU A 178 20.38 18.45 -6.42
N ARG A 179 19.87 17.48 -7.18
CA ARG A 179 20.70 16.46 -7.81
C ARG A 179 21.25 16.89 -9.16
N LEU A 180 20.43 17.53 -9.99
CA LEU A 180 20.76 17.98 -11.34
C LEU A 180 21.35 19.39 -11.38
N GLN A 181 21.34 20.09 -10.25
CA GLN A 181 21.83 21.47 -10.11
C GLN A 181 21.15 22.46 -11.08
N ASN A 182 19.91 22.16 -11.51
CA ASN A 182 19.16 22.95 -12.47
C ASN A 182 17.66 22.89 -12.15
N ALA A 183 17.01 24.06 -12.09
CA ALA A 183 15.58 24.17 -11.78
C ALA A 183 14.68 23.67 -12.93
N TRP A 184 15.04 23.95 -14.18
CA TRP A 184 14.27 23.49 -15.35
C TRP A 184 14.37 21.98 -15.53
N ALA A 185 15.56 21.41 -15.33
CA ALA A 185 15.76 19.96 -15.39
C ALA A 185 14.98 19.20 -14.30
N ALA A 186 14.56 19.90 -13.23
CA ALA A 186 13.78 19.32 -12.15
C ALA A 186 12.26 19.30 -12.41
N VAL A 187 11.75 20.16 -13.30
CA VAL A 187 10.31 20.23 -13.63
C VAL A 187 9.79 18.88 -14.15
N PRO A 188 10.47 18.20 -15.10
CA PRO A 188 10.01 16.89 -15.58
C PRO A 188 9.84 15.85 -14.48
N PHE A 189 10.66 15.85 -13.42
CA PHE A 189 10.53 14.88 -12.33
C PHE A 189 9.28 15.10 -11.48
N ALA A 190 8.89 16.36 -11.28
CA ALA A 190 7.63 16.68 -10.62
C ALA A 190 6.42 16.29 -11.49
N LEU A 191 6.51 16.52 -12.80
CA LEU A 191 5.48 16.09 -13.75
C LEU A 191 5.38 14.56 -13.82
N LEU A 192 6.51 13.85 -13.89
CA LEU A 192 6.55 12.39 -13.86
C LEU A 192 5.92 11.82 -12.60
N TYR A 193 6.14 12.45 -11.45
CA TYR A 193 5.46 12.08 -10.21
C TYR A 193 3.93 12.23 -10.32
N LEU A 194 3.43 13.38 -10.80
CA LEU A 194 1.99 13.62 -10.94
C LEU A 194 1.34 12.73 -12.03
N LEU A 195 2.08 12.40 -13.08
CA LEU A 195 1.62 11.62 -14.22
C LEU A 195 1.89 10.12 -14.08
N TYR A 196 2.40 9.67 -12.93
CA TYR A 196 2.73 8.26 -12.73
C TYR A 196 1.45 7.41 -12.62
N PRO A 197 1.19 6.46 -13.56
CA PRO A 197 -0.10 5.78 -13.63
C PRO A 197 -0.46 4.98 -12.38
N ALA A 198 0.51 4.32 -11.74
CA ALA A 198 0.23 3.54 -10.52
C ALA A 198 -0.19 4.44 -9.34
N GLN A 199 0.37 5.65 -9.24
CA GLN A 199 -0.06 6.63 -8.25
C GLN A 199 -1.46 7.17 -8.56
N GLN A 200 -1.75 7.49 -9.82
CA GLN A 200 -3.08 7.93 -10.23
C GLN A 200 -4.14 6.85 -9.98
N TYR A 201 -3.79 5.59 -10.22
CA TYR A 201 -4.65 4.45 -9.90
C TYR A 201 -4.93 4.37 -8.40
N ALA A 202 -3.90 4.49 -7.55
CA ALA A 202 -4.07 4.50 -6.09
C ALA A 202 -4.95 5.65 -5.60
N VAL A 203 -4.81 6.85 -6.20
CA VAL A 203 -5.69 8.00 -5.90
C VAL A 203 -7.12 7.77 -6.37
N ASN A 204 -7.32 7.10 -7.52
CA ASN A 204 -8.63 6.80 -8.08
C ASN A 204 -9.39 5.68 -7.35
N TYR A 205 -8.68 4.74 -6.74
CA TYR A 205 -9.28 3.50 -6.25
C TYR A 205 -10.37 3.76 -5.22
N ASP A 206 -10.05 4.47 -4.14
CA ASP A 206 -10.89 5.17 -3.15
C ASP A 206 -9.95 5.67 -2.02
N PHE A 207 -10.47 6.30 -0.96
CA PHE A 207 -9.62 6.79 0.14
C PHE A 207 -8.95 5.64 0.91
N HIS A 208 -7.62 5.67 1.01
CA HIS A 208 -6.84 4.77 1.86
C HIS A 208 -5.70 5.54 2.52
N ALA A 209 -5.54 5.39 3.83
CA ALA A 209 -4.50 6.09 4.59
C ALA A 209 -3.08 5.82 4.04
N VAL A 210 -2.82 4.59 3.57
CA VAL A 210 -1.54 4.21 2.96
C VAL A 210 -1.19 4.99 1.70
N THR A 211 -2.18 5.48 0.94
CA THR A 211 -1.93 6.27 -0.28
C THR A 211 -1.22 7.59 0.05
N LEU A 212 -1.43 8.14 1.25
CA LEU A 212 -0.75 9.35 1.72
C LEU A 212 0.78 9.17 1.82
N THR A 213 1.24 7.93 2.04
CA THR A 213 2.67 7.62 2.19
C THR A 213 3.48 7.94 0.95
N ILE A 214 2.86 7.98 -0.24
CA ILE A 214 3.52 8.29 -1.51
C ILE A 214 4.21 9.66 -1.42
N ALA A 215 3.48 10.68 -0.95
CA ALA A 215 4.04 12.02 -0.76
C ALA A 215 4.88 12.10 0.52
N LEU A 216 4.40 11.53 1.63
CA LEU A 216 5.06 11.64 2.93
C LEU A 216 6.46 11.02 2.93
N LEU A 217 6.64 9.86 2.27
CA LEU A 217 7.95 9.23 2.10
C LEU A 217 8.88 10.11 1.25
N LEU A 218 8.37 10.80 0.24
CA LEU A 218 9.17 11.67 -0.60
C LEU A 218 9.64 12.93 0.15
N PHE A 219 8.79 13.49 1.01
CA PHE A 219 9.20 14.51 1.98
C PHE A 219 10.23 13.98 2.98
N ALA A 220 10.04 12.77 3.52
CA ALA A 220 11.02 12.14 4.41
C ALA A 220 12.38 12.00 3.71
N LEU A 221 12.41 11.51 2.47
CA LEU A 221 13.63 11.42 1.66
C LEU A 221 14.27 12.79 1.41
N TYR A 222 13.47 13.81 1.13
CA TYR A 222 13.95 15.20 0.98
C TYR A 222 14.63 15.71 2.26
N PHE A 223 14.01 15.52 3.43
CA PHE A 223 14.58 15.98 4.71
C PHE A 223 15.76 15.12 5.18
N LEU A 224 15.77 13.83 4.86
CA LEU A 224 16.91 12.96 5.05
C LEU A 224 18.11 13.48 4.24
N TYR A 225 17.88 13.77 2.96
CA TYR A 225 18.90 14.26 2.03
C TYR A 225 19.45 15.65 2.42
N THR A 226 18.56 16.57 2.82
CA THR A 226 18.94 17.93 3.25
C THR A 226 19.40 18.03 4.71
N ARG A 227 19.56 16.88 5.40
CA ARG A 227 20.02 16.77 6.80
C ARG A 227 19.14 17.50 7.82
N LYS A 228 17.86 17.68 7.54
CA LYS A 228 16.87 18.27 8.47
C LYS A 228 16.23 17.16 9.31
N THR A 229 16.98 16.66 10.30
CA THR A 229 16.63 15.46 11.07
C THR A 229 15.26 15.53 11.75
N LEU A 230 14.86 16.67 12.32
CA LEU A 230 13.55 16.83 12.97
C LEU A 230 12.40 16.57 11.98
N TRP A 231 12.37 17.32 10.88
CA TRP A 231 11.35 17.17 9.83
C TRP A 231 11.38 15.79 9.19
N PHE A 232 12.57 15.21 9.02
CA PHE A 232 12.69 13.83 8.58
C PHE A 232 11.91 12.86 9.49
N PHE A 233 12.12 12.92 10.81
CA PHE A 233 11.39 12.07 11.75
C PHE A 233 9.89 12.38 11.80
N VAL A 234 9.49 13.65 11.68
CA VAL A 234 8.06 14.01 11.58
C VAL A 234 7.39 13.29 10.42
N PHE A 235 7.97 13.35 9.22
CA PHE A 235 7.40 12.67 8.05
C PHE A 235 7.48 11.15 8.13
N VAL A 236 8.54 10.58 8.75
CA VAL A 236 8.61 9.13 9.01
C VAL A 236 7.48 8.69 9.95
N ILE A 237 7.21 9.43 11.03
CA ILE A 237 6.13 9.11 11.96
C ILE A 237 4.77 9.22 11.26
N LEU A 238 4.56 10.25 10.42
CA LEU A 238 3.35 10.34 9.61
C LEU A 238 3.19 9.15 8.66
N CYS A 239 4.27 8.69 8.02
CA CYS A 239 4.24 7.49 7.19
C CYS A 239 3.88 6.24 7.99
N LEU A 240 4.48 6.04 9.17
CA LEU A 240 4.18 4.91 10.05
C LEU A 240 2.72 4.93 10.52
N ALA A 241 2.19 6.13 10.81
CA ALA A 241 0.79 6.32 11.19
C ALA A 241 -0.21 5.94 10.09
N CYS A 242 0.21 5.91 8.83
CA CYS A 242 -0.64 5.55 7.70
C CYS A 242 -0.91 4.06 7.58
N LYS A 243 0.02 3.18 7.98
CA LYS A 243 -0.18 1.73 7.96
C LYS A 243 0.96 0.96 8.63
N GLU A 244 0.63 -0.21 9.20
CA GLU A 244 1.58 -1.07 9.92
C GLU A 244 2.75 -1.58 9.05
N GLU A 245 2.50 -1.92 7.78
CA GLU A 245 3.52 -2.50 6.90
C GLU A 245 4.62 -1.49 6.51
N ILE A 246 4.35 -0.19 6.67
CA ILE A 246 5.31 0.89 6.37
C ILE A 246 6.54 0.80 7.28
N ALA A 247 6.43 0.16 8.45
CA ALA A 247 7.56 -0.13 9.32
C ALA A 247 8.68 -0.88 8.57
N GLY A 248 8.35 -1.82 7.68
CA GLY A 248 9.33 -2.53 6.87
C GLY A 248 10.15 -1.60 5.96
N VAL A 249 9.48 -0.63 5.32
CA VAL A 249 10.15 0.41 4.50
C VAL A 249 11.06 1.28 5.37
N VAL A 250 10.63 1.63 6.59
CA VAL A 250 11.43 2.44 7.52
C VAL A 250 12.66 1.68 8.04
N VAL A 251 12.57 0.36 8.27
CA VAL A 251 13.76 -0.47 8.56
C VAL A 251 14.76 -0.39 7.41
N MET A 252 14.31 -0.53 6.15
CA MET A 252 15.20 -0.43 4.99
C MET A 252 15.85 0.96 4.89
N LEU A 253 15.08 2.02 5.15
CA LEU A 253 15.59 3.39 5.20
C LEU A 253 16.61 3.58 6.34
N GLY A 254 16.37 2.93 7.48
CA GLY A 254 17.27 2.87 8.62
C GLY A 254 18.59 2.19 8.30
N LEU A 255 18.54 1.01 7.66
CA LEU A 255 19.71 0.27 7.18
C LEU A 255 20.49 1.07 6.15
N TRP A 256 19.82 1.68 5.17
CA TRP A 256 20.44 2.58 4.20
C TRP A 256 21.18 3.74 4.89
N THR A 257 20.53 4.38 5.85
CA THR A 257 21.09 5.52 6.60
C THR A 257 22.27 5.10 7.50
N LEU A 258 22.19 3.90 8.07
CA LEU A 258 23.23 3.31 8.92
C LEU A 258 24.47 2.91 8.10
N LEU A 259 24.27 2.12 7.04
CA LEU A 259 25.33 1.47 6.28
C LEU A 259 25.95 2.39 5.23
N LEU A 260 25.13 3.11 4.46
CA LEU A 260 25.60 3.89 3.32
C LEU A 260 25.84 5.36 3.64
N GLN A 261 25.01 5.97 4.51
CA GLN A 261 25.27 7.33 4.99
C GLN A 261 26.17 7.39 6.23
N ARG A 262 26.46 6.23 6.86
CA ARG A 262 27.26 6.11 8.10
C ARG A 262 26.72 6.94 9.27
N ARG A 263 25.41 7.26 9.25
CA ARG A 263 24.72 8.02 10.31
C ARG A 263 24.11 7.06 11.31
N TRP A 264 24.96 6.32 12.01
CA TRP A 264 24.58 5.22 12.92
C TRP A 264 23.48 5.60 13.92
N ARG A 265 23.55 6.77 14.58
CA ARG A 265 22.47 7.22 15.51
C ARG A 265 21.10 7.32 14.83
N VAL A 266 21.05 7.92 13.64
CA VAL A 266 19.79 8.11 12.90
C VAL A 266 19.30 6.77 12.35
N GLY A 267 20.19 5.96 11.78
CA GLY A 267 19.86 4.65 11.25
C GLY A 267 19.35 3.69 12.32
N LEU A 268 20.04 3.58 13.46
CA LEU A 268 19.59 2.77 14.60
C LEU A 268 18.28 3.30 15.18
N GLY A 269 18.12 4.62 15.29
CA GLY A 269 16.88 5.25 15.74
C GLY A 269 15.68 4.90 14.86
N LEU A 270 15.85 4.86 13.53
CA LEU A 270 14.80 4.44 12.60
C LEU A 270 14.44 2.96 12.74
N ILE A 271 15.46 2.10 12.85
CA ILE A 271 15.26 0.66 13.02
C ILE A 271 14.51 0.39 14.33
N ALA A 272 14.96 0.98 15.43
CA ALA A 272 14.30 0.88 16.73
C ALA A 272 12.86 1.41 16.68
N LEU A 273 12.64 2.59 16.09
CA LEU A 273 11.31 3.17 15.92
C LEU A 273 10.37 2.24 15.14
N ALA A 274 10.85 1.66 14.04
CA ALA A 274 10.05 0.75 13.21
C ALA A 274 9.68 -0.54 13.97
N PHE A 275 10.64 -1.15 14.70
CA PHE A 275 10.34 -2.33 15.52
C PHE A 275 9.36 -2.03 16.66
N CYS A 276 9.54 -0.91 17.35
CA CYS A 276 8.59 -0.46 18.37
C CYS A 276 7.21 -0.24 17.76
N TRP A 277 7.13 0.39 16.58
CA TRP A 277 5.87 0.63 15.88
C TRP A 277 5.16 -0.69 15.52
N THR A 278 5.88 -1.66 14.96
CA THR A 278 5.33 -2.99 14.67
C THR A 278 4.86 -3.69 15.93
N ALA A 279 5.63 -3.66 17.02
CA ALA A 279 5.23 -4.27 18.29
C ALA A 279 3.94 -3.63 18.84
N ILE A 280 3.85 -2.30 18.84
CA ILE A 280 2.65 -1.57 19.26
C ILE A 280 1.46 -1.94 18.36
N GLY A 281 1.64 -1.93 17.04
CA GLY A 281 0.59 -2.29 16.09
C GLY A 281 0.05 -3.70 16.31
N LEU A 282 0.93 -4.69 16.52
CA LEU A 282 0.53 -6.06 16.83
C LEU A 282 -0.25 -6.17 18.14
N ILE A 283 0.17 -5.44 19.18
CA ILE A 283 -0.55 -5.39 20.47
C ILE A 283 -1.93 -4.76 20.28
N VAL A 284 -2.02 -3.65 19.56
CA VAL A 284 -3.29 -2.96 19.29
C VAL A 284 -4.24 -3.87 18.50
N ILE A 285 -3.74 -4.55 17.45
CA ILE A 285 -4.53 -5.51 16.67
C ILE A 285 -5.00 -6.67 17.56
N HIS A 286 -4.13 -7.21 18.41
CA HIS A 286 -4.48 -8.30 19.33
C HIS A 286 -5.67 -7.92 20.24
N TYR A 287 -5.63 -6.74 20.86
CA TYR A 287 -6.69 -6.30 21.78
C TYR A 287 -7.95 -5.79 21.06
N ALA A 288 -7.82 -5.21 19.88
CA ALA A 288 -8.95 -4.73 19.10
C ALA A 288 -9.68 -5.87 18.38
N SER A 289 -8.99 -6.98 18.10
CA SER A 289 -9.56 -8.12 17.39
C SER A 289 -10.36 -9.03 18.33
N PRO A 290 -11.58 -9.43 17.94
CA PRO A 290 -12.41 -10.33 18.75
C PRO A 290 -11.83 -11.75 18.84
N VAL A 291 -10.89 -12.12 17.97
CA VAL A 291 -10.22 -13.43 17.98
C VAL A 291 -8.81 -13.39 18.60
N GLY A 292 -8.36 -12.23 19.09
CA GLY A 292 -7.01 -12.08 19.66
C GLY A 292 -5.87 -12.17 18.64
N HIS A 293 -6.15 -12.06 17.35
CA HIS A 293 -5.13 -12.00 16.29
C HIS A 293 -5.72 -11.32 15.04
N SER A 294 -4.88 -10.98 14.06
CA SER A 294 -5.37 -10.33 12.84
C SER A 294 -6.40 -11.20 12.12
N LEU A 295 -7.52 -10.59 11.72
CA LEU A 295 -8.54 -11.26 10.90
C LEU A 295 -8.00 -11.70 9.53
N LEU A 296 -6.87 -11.13 9.11
CA LEU A 296 -6.17 -11.45 7.86
C LEU A 296 -5.26 -12.68 7.96
N THR A 297 -5.01 -13.23 9.15
CA THR A 297 -4.08 -14.36 9.35
C THR A 297 -4.46 -15.58 8.50
N SER A 298 -5.75 -15.84 8.30
CA SER A 298 -6.26 -16.96 7.49
C SER A 298 -5.75 -16.93 6.04
N ARG A 299 -5.54 -15.74 5.47
CA ARG A 299 -5.01 -15.53 4.10
C ARG A 299 -3.57 -16.03 3.94
N TYR A 300 -2.85 -16.14 5.06
CA TYR A 300 -1.45 -16.54 5.10
C TYR A 300 -1.23 -17.92 5.75
N SER A 301 -2.30 -18.67 6.03
CA SER A 301 -2.24 -20.01 6.62
C SER A 301 -1.33 -20.97 5.85
N TYR A 302 -1.20 -20.80 4.53
CA TYR A 302 -0.32 -21.60 3.68
C TYR A 302 1.19 -21.42 3.98
N LEU A 303 1.58 -20.35 4.68
CA LEU A 303 2.97 -20.10 5.06
C LEU A 303 3.41 -20.93 6.28
N GLY A 304 2.45 -21.39 7.10
CA GLY A 304 2.70 -22.22 8.26
C GLY A 304 1.96 -21.74 9.50
N ASN A 305 2.05 -22.57 10.56
CA ASN A 305 1.32 -22.38 11.81
C ASN A 305 2.16 -21.72 12.92
N SER A 306 3.42 -21.38 12.63
CA SER A 306 4.31 -20.69 13.58
C SER A 306 5.19 -19.65 12.86
N PRO A 307 5.64 -18.58 13.56
CA PRO A 307 6.51 -17.57 12.95
C PRO A 307 7.79 -18.15 12.33
N VAL A 308 8.37 -19.18 12.95
CA VAL A 308 9.56 -19.88 12.44
C VAL A 308 9.24 -20.61 11.16
N GLN A 309 8.11 -21.33 11.11
CA GLN A 309 7.68 -22.03 9.90
C GLN A 309 7.36 -21.04 8.78
N VAL A 310 6.70 -19.91 9.08
CA VAL A 310 6.45 -18.84 8.11
C VAL A 310 7.76 -18.33 7.53
N ALA A 311 8.75 -18.01 8.38
CA ALA A 311 10.06 -17.54 7.93
C ALA A 311 10.77 -18.59 7.07
N LEU A 312 10.77 -19.86 7.49
CA LEU A 312 11.37 -20.95 6.72
C LEU A 312 10.66 -21.13 5.38
N THR A 313 9.34 -21.17 5.33
CA THR A 313 8.56 -21.30 4.09
C THR A 313 8.84 -20.16 3.13
N ILE A 314 8.95 -18.92 3.64
CA ILE A 314 9.33 -17.74 2.83
C ILE A 314 10.71 -17.95 2.19
N LEU A 315 11.68 -18.47 2.96
CA LEU A 315 13.06 -18.65 2.52
C LEU A 315 13.26 -19.87 1.61
N THR A 316 12.58 -20.99 1.87
CA THR A 316 12.80 -22.25 1.15
C THR A 316 11.91 -22.44 -0.07
N HIS A 317 10.79 -21.71 -0.17
CA HIS A 317 9.82 -21.84 -1.26
C HIS A 317 9.51 -20.52 -2.01
N PRO A 318 10.51 -19.74 -2.44
CA PRO A 318 10.28 -18.39 -2.97
C PRO A 318 9.38 -18.37 -4.22
N ILE A 319 9.53 -19.34 -5.14
CA ILE A 319 8.75 -19.41 -6.38
C ILE A 319 7.29 -19.79 -6.10
N GLY A 320 7.08 -20.80 -5.24
CA GLY A 320 5.73 -21.24 -4.86
C GLY A 320 4.95 -20.16 -4.12
N ASN A 321 5.62 -19.42 -3.23
CA ASN A 321 5.02 -18.28 -2.53
C ASN A 321 4.63 -17.17 -3.51
N HIS A 322 5.50 -16.85 -4.47
CA HIS A 322 5.20 -15.83 -5.49
C HIS A 322 3.99 -16.22 -6.37
N GLN A 323 3.89 -17.49 -6.79
CA GLN A 323 2.75 -17.96 -7.58
C GLN A 323 1.43 -17.92 -6.79
N ARG A 324 1.45 -18.35 -5.53
CA ARG A 324 0.26 -18.31 -4.64
C ARG A 324 -0.16 -16.88 -4.30
N ALA A 325 0.80 -15.98 -4.08
CA ALA A 325 0.52 -14.56 -3.88
C ALA A 325 -0.18 -13.92 -5.09
N ARG A 326 0.20 -14.31 -6.31
CA ARG A 326 -0.50 -13.87 -7.53
C ARG A 326 -1.90 -14.47 -7.67
N ALA A 327 -2.07 -15.74 -7.31
CA ALA A 327 -3.37 -16.40 -7.38
C ALA A 327 -4.40 -15.81 -6.39
N GLY A 328 -3.95 -15.25 -5.26
CA GLY A 328 -4.80 -14.57 -4.29
C GLY A 328 -5.00 -13.06 -4.54
N ALA A 329 -4.33 -12.47 -5.54
CA ALA A 329 -4.45 -11.04 -5.83
C ALA A 329 -5.74 -10.73 -6.59
N LYS A 330 -6.46 -9.65 -6.22
CA LYS A 330 -7.60 -9.15 -7.00
C LYS A 330 -7.11 -8.90 -8.46
N PRO A 331 -7.83 -9.36 -9.50
CA PRO A 331 -7.37 -9.28 -10.91
C PRO A 331 -7.02 -7.86 -11.37
N GLN A 332 -7.64 -6.85 -10.75
CA GLN A 332 -7.42 -5.43 -11.05
C GLN A 332 -6.00 -4.94 -10.71
N ALA A 333 -5.32 -5.55 -9.73
CA ALA A 333 -3.96 -5.20 -9.35
C ALA A 333 -2.89 -5.74 -10.33
N LEU A 334 -3.24 -6.73 -11.16
CA LEU A 334 -2.30 -7.40 -12.07
C LEU A 334 -2.17 -6.69 -13.44
N LEU A 335 -3.07 -5.74 -13.75
CA LEU A 335 -3.20 -5.12 -15.08
C LEU A 335 -2.56 -3.72 -15.22
N ALA A 336 -1.86 -3.21 -14.20
CA ALA A 336 -0.97 -2.06 -14.37
C ALA A 336 0.46 -2.59 -14.48
N PRO A 337 1.16 -2.53 -15.65
CA PRO A 337 1.18 -1.41 -16.61
C PRO A 337 1.17 -1.81 -18.13
N ALA A 338 0.57 -1.00 -19.02
CA ALA A 338 1.00 -0.85 -20.44
C ALA A 338 0.17 0.13 -21.31
N SER A 339 -0.99 0.64 -20.92
CA SER A 339 -1.80 1.51 -21.80
C SER A 339 -1.61 3.00 -21.49
N GLY A 340 -0.39 3.48 -21.70
CA GLY A 340 -0.16 4.89 -21.99
C GLY A 340 -0.47 5.17 -23.46
N ALA A 341 -1.74 5.40 -23.79
CA ALA A 341 -2.14 6.04 -25.04
C ALA A 341 -3.52 6.67 -24.84
N GLY A 342 -3.58 8.00 -24.97
CA GLY A 342 -4.83 8.76 -24.90
C GLY A 342 -5.77 8.44 -26.05
N GLY A 343 -7.05 8.69 -25.83
CA GLY A 343 -8.08 8.65 -26.86
C GLY A 343 -9.42 9.09 -26.30
N LEU A 344 -9.90 10.24 -26.77
CA LEU A 344 -11.21 10.80 -26.48
C LEU A 344 -12.34 9.92 -27.06
N SER A 345 -13.41 9.76 -26.27
CA SER A 345 -14.84 9.58 -26.66
C SER A 345 -15.33 8.27 -27.29
N PRO A 346 -16.66 8.03 -27.38
CA PRO A 346 -17.80 8.49 -26.56
C PRO A 346 -18.75 7.34 -26.14
N ALA A 347 -19.82 7.69 -25.43
CA ALA A 347 -20.96 6.83 -25.12
C ALA A 347 -21.59 6.16 -26.37
N ALA A 348 -21.92 4.86 -26.26
CA ALA A 348 -23.00 4.21 -27.00
C ALA A 348 -23.36 2.88 -26.31
N GLY A 349 -24.64 2.69 -26.03
CA GLY A 349 -25.18 1.40 -25.59
C GLY A 349 -25.50 0.47 -26.76
N SER A 350 -25.41 -0.83 -26.52
CA SER A 350 -26.19 -1.91 -27.13
C SER A 350 -25.80 -3.21 -26.41
N LEU A 351 -26.75 -3.84 -25.70
CA LEU A 351 -27.50 -5.01 -26.16
C LEU A 351 -26.63 -6.23 -26.51
N GLY A 352 -26.61 -7.17 -25.57
CA GLY A 352 -26.88 -8.60 -25.80
C GLY A 352 -26.08 -9.34 -26.86
N THR A 353 -25.16 -10.19 -26.39
CA THR A 353 -24.98 -11.60 -26.81
C THR A 353 -24.39 -12.31 -25.58
N GLY A 354 -24.94 -13.39 -25.02
CA GLY A 354 -25.49 -14.56 -25.69
C GLY A 354 -24.43 -15.66 -25.74
N ALA A 355 -23.94 -16.12 -24.59
CA ALA A 355 -23.11 -17.33 -24.52
C ALA A 355 -23.62 -18.22 -23.37
N SER A 356 -24.45 -19.18 -23.79
CA SER A 356 -24.98 -20.29 -23.02
C SER A 356 -23.84 -21.21 -22.57
N PHE A 357 -23.77 -21.51 -21.27
CA PHE A 357 -23.16 -22.75 -20.79
C PHE A 357 -24.20 -23.48 -19.94
N ALA A 358 -24.66 -24.61 -20.47
CA ALA A 358 -25.65 -25.46 -19.86
C ALA A 358 -25.02 -26.43 -18.84
N HIS A 359 -25.73 -26.56 -17.72
CA HIS A 359 -25.84 -27.69 -16.79
C HIS A 359 -24.63 -28.15 -15.96
N THR A 360 -24.77 -27.98 -14.63
CA THR A 360 -25.27 -29.04 -13.73
C THR A 360 -25.79 -28.42 -12.43
N ARG A 361 -27.03 -28.74 -12.03
CA ARG A 361 -27.62 -28.36 -10.74
C ARG A 361 -27.07 -29.30 -9.65
N PRO A 362 -26.62 -28.80 -8.49
CA PRO A 362 -26.72 -29.54 -7.25
C PRO A 362 -28.07 -29.25 -6.59
N GLU A 363 -28.71 -30.29 -6.09
CA GLU A 363 -30.00 -30.26 -5.42
C GLU A 363 -30.01 -29.34 -4.19
N LEU A 364 -31.12 -28.62 -4.02
CA LEU A 364 -31.45 -27.87 -2.81
C LEU A 364 -31.72 -28.86 -1.67
N GLY A 365 -30.70 -29.09 -0.83
CA GLY A 365 -30.90 -29.65 0.51
C GLY A 365 -31.61 -28.62 1.39
N SER A 366 -32.78 -28.99 1.89
CA SER A 366 -33.59 -28.22 2.84
C SER A 366 -32.83 -27.92 4.13
N VAL A 367 -32.46 -26.64 4.33
CA VAL A 367 -32.05 -26.13 5.64
C VAL A 367 -33.31 -25.64 6.38
N PRO A 368 -33.67 -26.21 7.53
CA PRO A 368 -34.85 -25.76 8.27
C PRO A 368 -34.61 -24.38 8.89
N ILE A 369 -35.43 -23.40 8.49
CA ILE A 369 -35.55 -22.10 9.12
C ILE A 369 -36.24 -22.30 10.48
N GLN A 370 -35.47 -22.31 11.57
CA GLN A 370 -36.04 -22.17 12.92
C GLN A 370 -36.43 -20.71 13.15
N ILE A 371 -37.72 -20.42 12.95
CA ILE A 371 -38.36 -19.21 13.45
C ILE A 371 -38.49 -19.37 14.98
N CYS A 372 -37.62 -18.70 15.75
CA CYS A 372 -37.85 -18.54 17.19
C CYS A 372 -38.96 -17.51 17.42
N THR A 373 -40.18 -18.00 17.59
CA THR A 373 -41.29 -17.25 18.19
C THR A 373 -41.05 -17.15 19.69
N ALA A 374 -40.65 -15.97 20.17
CA ALA A 374 -40.64 -15.67 21.60
C ALA A 374 -42.09 -15.53 22.10
N ALA A 375 -42.55 -16.55 22.84
CA ALA A 375 -43.80 -16.50 23.58
C ALA A 375 -43.61 -15.63 24.84
N ALA A 376 -44.36 -14.54 24.92
CA ALA A 376 -44.47 -13.71 26.10
C ALA A 376 -45.34 -14.41 27.15
N SER A 377 -44.72 -14.86 28.25
CA SER A 377 -45.45 -15.28 29.46
C SER A 377 -45.52 -14.12 30.45
N SER A 378 -46.71 -13.55 30.62
CA SER A 378 -47.02 -12.53 31.62
C SER A 378 -47.51 -13.17 32.92
N THR A 379 -46.69 -13.10 33.97
CA THR A 379 -47.08 -13.25 35.39
C THR A 379 -45.89 -12.67 36.15
N THR A 380 -45.95 -11.59 36.94
CA THR A 380 -46.78 -11.38 38.13
C THR A 380 -46.52 -9.94 38.58
N ARG A 381 -47.55 -9.13 38.88
CA ARG A 381 -47.39 -7.87 39.64
C ARG A 381 -48.35 -7.89 40.82
N ARG A 382 -47.79 -7.91 42.03
CA ARG A 382 -48.50 -7.69 43.29
C ARG A 382 -47.68 -6.75 44.18
N SER A 383 -48.42 -5.86 44.86
CA SER A 383 -48.01 -4.90 45.91
C SER A 383 -47.31 -3.62 45.40
N PHE A 384 -47.58 -2.41 45.91
CA PHE A 384 -48.00 -1.99 47.25
C PHE A 384 -48.93 -0.75 47.21
N ARG A 385 -49.67 -0.58 48.32
CA ARG A 385 -50.50 0.57 48.69
C ARG A 385 -49.72 1.90 48.75
N SER A 386 -50.40 2.99 48.40
CA SER A 386 -50.62 4.18 49.26
C SER A 386 -51.90 4.85 48.81
#